data_AF-A0A3B8PHZ9-F1
#
_entry.id   AF-A0A3B8PHZ9-F1
#
_cell.length_a   1.000
_cell.length_b   1.000
_cell.length_c   1.000
_cell.angle_alpha   90.00
_cell.angle_beta   90.00
_cell.angle_gamma   90.00
#
_symmetry.space_group_name_H-M   'P 1'
#
loop_
_entity.id
_entity.type
_entity.pdbx_description
1 polymer ?
#
loop_
_entity_poly.entity_id
_entity_poly.type
_entity_poly.pdbx_seq_one_letter_code
_entity_poly.pdbx_strand_id
1 'polypeptide(L)'
;MATTDNTTSINEASDRDPFNNNTYGTLVDKEFVPVDLPVLDVVDFNERIIKGYEDGVAEKGLPADLSVARSIIPAGTATLRDFSYVAPEIPIYITENCTGCMDCVTQCPDTAILGKVLAESDLTTQLEKIEDVDDREMFEAQWSKTRKYYDGPQKKGKEGGRFSILIDPSKCKGCAECVT
;
A
#
# COMPACT_ATOMS: atom_id res chain seq x y z
N MET A 1 11.53 35.20 1.56
CA MET A 1 10.27 34.46 1.67
C MET A 1 10.26 33.47 0.52
N ALA A 2 10.39 32.17 0.80
CA ALA A 2 10.31 31.18 -0.26
C ALA A 2 8.83 31.06 -0.66
N THR A 3 8.46 31.70 -1.77
CA THR A 3 7.22 31.43 -2.48
C THR A 3 7.42 30.09 -3.19
N THR A 4 6.80 29.03 -2.67
CA THR A 4 6.80 27.73 -3.36
C THR A 4 5.69 27.76 -4.40
N ASP A 5 6.02 28.26 -5.60
CA ASP A 5 5.12 28.32 -6.78
C ASP A 5 4.92 26.97 -7.48
N ASN A 6 5.43 25.87 -6.93
CA ASN A 6 5.22 24.52 -7.48
C ASN A 6 4.42 23.68 -6.49
N THR A 7 3.09 23.67 -6.64
CA THR A 7 2.24 22.67 -5.99
C THR A 7 2.06 21.49 -6.95
N THR A 8 3.13 20.70 -7.10
CA THR A 8 3.05 19.34 -7.65
C THR A 8 1.98 18.57 -6.88
N SER A 9 1.09 17.84 -7.54
CA SER A 9 0.02 17.10 -6.86
C SER A 9 0.60 16.01 -5.95
N ILE A 10 -0.12 15.61 -4.90
CA ILE A 10 0.26 14.42 -4.11
C ILE A 10 0.17 13.12 -4.92
N ASN A 11 -0.52 13.15 -6.07
CA ASN A 11 -0.55 12.06 -7.03
C ASN A 11 0.53 12.18 -8.12
N GLU A 12 1.51 13.06 -7.94
CA GLU A 12 2.65 13.19 -8.83
C GLU A 12 3.95 12.81 -8.09
N ALA A 13 4.87 12.19 -8.83
CA ALA A 13 6.19 11.86 -8.31
C ALA A 13 6.92 13.11 -7.81
N SER A 14 7.69 12.95 -6.74
CA SER A 14 8.48 14.02 -6.13
C SER A 14 9.88 13.53 -5.75
N ASP A 15 10.77 14.44 -5.37
CA ASP A 15 12.12 14.07 -4.89
C ASP A 15 12.08 13.14 -3.66
N ARG A 16 11.00 13.22 -2.86
CA ARG A 16 10.79 12.36 -1.68
C ARG A 16 10.09 11.04 -2.01
N ASP A 17 9.28 11.02 -3.06
CA ASP A 17 8.57 9.83 -3.53
C ASP A 17 8.67 9.74 -5.06
N PRO A 18 9.82 9.27 -5.59
CA PRO A 18 10.08 9.29 -7.04
C PRO A 18 9.16 8.33 -7.83
N PHE A 19 8.57 7.35 -7.15
CA PHE A 19 7.71 6.34 -7.75
C PHE A 19 6.24 6.58 -7.45
N ASN A 20 5.90 7.66 -6.72
CA ASN A 20 4.52 8.02 -6.42
C ASN A 20 3.79 6.89 -5.68
N ASN A 21 4.42 6.35 -4.64
CA ASN A 21 3.86 5.27 -3.82
C ASN A 21 2.75 5.79 -2.88
N ASN A 22 2.75 7.08 -2.54
CA ASN A 22 1.85 7.69 -1.56
C ASN A 22 0.71 8.47 -2.21
N THR A 23 0.03 7.86 -3.18
CA THR A 23 -1.14 8.46 -3.87
C THR A 23 -2.48 8.07 -3.28
N TYR A 24 -3.53 8.83 -3.64
CA TYR A 24 -4.90 8.38 -3.48
C TYR A 24 -5.49 7.89 -4.81
N GLY A 25 -6.31 6.85 -4.74
CA GLY A 25 -6.91 6.21 -5.91
C GLY A 25 -6.33 4.82 -6.19
N THR A 26 -7.05 4.02 -6.97
CA THR A 26 -6.59 2.69 -7.39
C THR A 26 -5.70 2.87 -8.62
N LEU A 27 -4.39 2.69 -8.46
CA LEU A 27 -3.39 3.02 -9.48
C LEU A 27 -3.50 2.23 -10.80
N VAL A 28 -4.31 1.15 -10.88
CA VAL A 28 -4.30 0.27 -12.07
C VAL A 28 -5.68 -0.29 -12.45
N ASP A 29 -6.60 -0.48 -11.49
CA ASP A 29 -7.81 -1.28 -11.76
C ASP A 29 -9.08 -0.45 -12.01
N LYS A 30 -9.11 0.82 -11.56
CA LYS A 30 -10.27 1.72 -11.70
C LYS A 30 -9.86 3.17 -11.48
N GLU A 31 -10.50 4.11 -12.17
CA GLU A 31 -10.34 5.53 -11.84
C GLU A 31 -10.88 5.85 -10.43
N PHE A 32 -10.24 6.80 -9.76
CA PHE A 32 -10.76 7.34 -8.51
C PHE A 32 -12.17 7.89 -8.75
N VAL A 33 -13.13 7.43 -7.96
CA VAL A 33 -14.53 7.89 -8.08
C VAL A 33 -14.63 9.24 -7.38
N PRO A 34 -14.79 10.36 -8.10
CA PRO A 34 -14.94 11.66 -7.46
C PRO A 34 -16.27 11.68 -6.69
N VAL A 35 -16.22 12.23 -5.48
CA VAL A 35 -17.40 12.45 -4.64
C VAL A 35 -17.55 13.94 -4.40
N ASP A 36 -18.72 14.47 -4.71
CA ASP A 36 -19.10 15.83 -4.36
C ASP A 36 -19.85 15.81 -3.02
N LEU A 37 -19.23 16.35 -1.97
CA LEU A 37 -19.84 16.42 -0.64
C LEU A 37 -20.10 17.88 -0.29
N PRO A 38 -21.31 18.24 0.18
CA PRO A 38 -21.66 19.64 0.49
C PRO A 38 -20.77 20.32 1.54
N VAL A 39 -20.04 19.51 2.33
CA VAL A 39 -19.29 19.98 3.51
C VAL A 39 -17.78 19.78 3.40
N LEU A 40 -17.30 19.00 2.44
CA LEU A 40 -15.90 18.56 2.35
C LEU A 40 -15.51 18.23 0.91
N ASP A 41 -14.53 18.92 0.38
CA ASP A 41 -13.88 18.51 -0.85
C ASP A 41 -12.70 17.59 -0.50
N VAL A 42 -12.80 16.31 -0.87
CA VAL A 42 -11.79 15.28 -0.54
C VAL A 42 -10.50 15.50 -1.35
N VAL A 43 -10.62 15.98 -2.59
CA VAL A 43 -9.47 16.26 -3.46
C VAL A 43 -8.70 17.45 -2.89
N ASP A 44 -9.39 18.55 -2.59
CA ASP A 44 -8.76 19.71 -1.93
C ASP A 44 -8.13 19.33 -0.59
N PHE A 45 -8.80 18.50 0.23
CA PHE A 45 -8.25 18.05 1.51
C PHE A 45 -6.92 17.30 1.33
N ASN A 46 -6.83 16.38 0.37
CA ASN A 46 -5.61 15.63 0.13
C ASN A 46 -4.50 16.50 -0.47
N GLU A 47 -4.83 17.28 -1.49
CA GLU A 47 -3.86 18.08 -2.27
C GLU A 47 -3.32 19.28 -1.50
N ARG A 48 -4.16 19.94 -0.70
CA ARG A 48 -3.76 21.16 0.02
C ARG A 48 -3.40 20.87 1.47
N ILE A 49 -4.25 20.13 2.19
CA ILE A 49 -4.11 19.96 3.65
C ILE A 49 -3.12 18.85 3.96
N ILE A 50 -3.33 17.61 3.49
CA ILE A 50 -2.41 16.49 3.77
C ILE A 50 -1.02 16.81 3.22
N LYS A 51 -0.92 17.20 1.95
CA LYS A 51 0.35 17.58 1.33
C LYS A 51 1.07 18.68 2.12
N GLY A 52 0.34 19.70 2.59
CA GLY A 52 0.91 20.77 3.40
C GLY A 52 1.60 20.26 4.67
N TYR A 53 1.05 19.23 5.32
CA TYR A 53 1.67 18.59 6.48
C TYR A 53 2.87 17.73 6.11
N GLU A 54 2.78 16.92 5.04
CA GLU A 54 3.88 16.08 4.55
C GLU A 54 5.09 16.91 4.09
N ASP A 55 4.85 18.05 3.44
CA ASP A 55 5.89 19.01 3.03
C ASP A 55 6.45 19.82 4.22
N GLY A 56 5.75 19.85 5.35
CA GLY A 56 6.11 20.65 6.53
C GLY A 56 5.80 22.15 6.41
N VAL A 57 4.94 22.55 5.48
CA VAL A 57 4.54 23.96 5.26
C VAL A 57 3.20 24.33 5.90
N ALA A 58 2.44 23.34 6.39
CA ALA A 58 1.07 23.50 6.88
C ALA A 58 0.91 24.61 7.92
N GLU A 59 1.82 24.69 8.90
CA GLU A 59 1.78 25.67 10.00
C GLU A 59 1.64 27.12 9.51
N LYS A 60 2.31 27.46 8.41
CA LYS A 60 2.37 28.83 7.87
C LYS A 60 1.59 28.99 6.57
N GLY A 61 1.32 27.89 5.86
CA GLY A 61 0.73 27.88 4.53
C GLY A 61 -0.78 27.64 4.51
N LEU A 62 -1.35 26.96 5.52
CA LEU A 62 -2.78 26.66 5.52
C LEU A 62 -3.61 27.85 6.03
N PRO A 63 -4.61 28.32 5.26
CA PRO A 63 -5.48 29.39 5.70
C PRO A 63 -6.48 28.91 6.77
N ALA A 64 -6.95 29.84 7.59
CA ALA A 64 -8.09 29.62 8.48
C ALA A 64 -9.40 29.64 7.67
N ASP A 65 -9.73 28.50 7.05
CA ASP A 65 -10.89 28.34 6.17
C ASP A 65 -12.00 27.47 6.78
N LEU A 66 -13.06 27.20 6.00
CA LEU A 66 -14.17 26.36 6.44
C LEU A 66 -13.75 24.90 6.70
N SER A 67 -12.78 24.37 5.97
CA SER A 67 -12.31 22.99 6.14
C SER A 67 -11.63 22.83 7.51
N VAL A 68 -10.75 23.77 7.87
CA VAL A 68 -10.13 23.85 9.19
C VAL A 68 -11.18 24.08 10.28
N ALA A 69 -12.09 25.03 10.08
CA ALA A 69 -13.13 25.36 11.06
C ALA A 69 -14.10 24.19 11.33
N ARG A 70 -14.38 23.36 10.32
CA ARG A 70 -15.26 22.18 10.45
C ARG A 70 -14.57 21.00 11.10
N SER A 71 -13.24 20.90 10.99
CA SER A 71 -12.45 19.77 11.54
C SER A 71 -12.95 18.40 11.06
N ILE A 72 -13.41 18.31 9.82
CA ILE A 72 -13.83 17.06 9.18
C ILE A 72 -12.63 16.49 8.42
N ILE A 73 -12.35 15.20 8.63
CA ILE A 73 -11.25 14.49 7.99
C ILE A 73 -11.83 13.37 7.11
N PRO A 74 -11.49 13.30 5.82
CA PRO A 74 -11.87 12.17 4.98
C PRO A 74 -11.32 10.84 5.51
N ALA A 75 -12.09 9.77 5.36
CA ALA A 75 -11.60 8.42 5.64
C ALA A 75 -10.48 8.03 4.66
N GLY A 76 -9.55 7.17 5.12
CA GLY A 76 -8.48 6.64 4.27
C GLY A 76 -7.29 7.57 4.05
N THR A 77 -7.26 8.77 4.63
CA THR A 77 -6.13 9.72 4.51
C THR A 77 -4.78 9.14 4.99
N ALA A 78 -4.79 8.10 5.83
CA ALA A 78 -3.58 7.40 6.27
C ALA A 78 -2.83 6.69 5.12
N THR A 79 -3.46 6.39 3.98
CA THR A 79 -2.78 5.79 2.82
C THR A 79 -1.73 6.72 2.22
N LEU A 80 -1.87 8.03 2.42
CA LEU A 80 -0.99 9.08 1.92
C LEU A 80 0.26 9.29 2.79
N ARG A 81 0.36 8.59 3.92
CA ARG A 81 1.49 8.72 4.84
C ARG A 81 2.61 7.78 4.46
N ASP A 82 3.83 8.28 4.48
CA ASP A 82 5.05 7.50 4.32
C ASP A 82 5.73 7.25 5.68
N PHE A 83 6.20 6.04 5.91
CA PHE A 83 7.00 5.62 7.07
C PHE A 83 8.37 5.08 6.68
N SER A 84 8.72 5.06 5.39
CA SER A 84 10.01 4.57 4.90
C SER A 84 11.21 5.28 5.56
N TYR A 85 11.05 6.55 5.95
CA TYR A 85 12.09 7.32 6.63
C TYR A 85 12.32 6.95 8.11
N VAL A 86 11.40 6.19 8.74
CA VAL A 86 11.58 5.70 10.14
C VAL A 86 11.89 4.22 10.23
N ALA A 87 11.77 3.46 9.12
CA ALA A 87 11.98 2.02 9.10
C ALA A 87 13.35 1.67 8.47
N PRO A 88 14.43 1.59 9.28
CA PRO A 88 15.75 1.23 8.76
C PRO A 88 15.80 -0.22 8.24
N GLU A 89 14.97 -1.11 8.78
CA GLU A 89 14.89 -2.51 8.43
C GLU A 89 13.43 -2.93 8.30
N ILE A 90 13.15 -3.83 7.35
CA ILE A 90 11.82 -4.40 7.10
C ILE A 90 11.93 -5.93 7.06
N PRO A 91 10.86 -6.68 7.39
CA PRO A 91 10.90 -8.14 7.37
C PRO A 91 11.15 -8.67 5.95
N ILE A 92 11.80 -9.82 5.86
CA ILE A 92 12.00 -10.56 4.59
C ILE A 92 11.03 -11.73 4.58
N TYR A 93 10.28 -11.87 3.49
CA TYR A 93 9.40 -13.02 3.28
C TYR A 93 10.21 -14.23 2.80
N ILE A 94 10.22 -15.31 3.59
CA ILE A 94 10.87 -16.59 3.25
C ILE A 94 9.78 -17.58 2.84
N THR A 95 9.57 -17.72 1.54
CA THR A 95 8.46 -18.48 0.94
C THR A 95 8.43 -19.95 1.39
N GLU A 96 9.59 -20.61 1.50
CA GLU A 96 9.68 -22.04 1.81
C GLU A 96 9.25 -22.37 3.24
N ASN A 97 9.37 -21.41 4.15
CA ASN A 97 9.03 -21.56 5.56
C ASN A 97 7.57 -21.15 5.86
N CYS A 98 6.88 -20.54 4.90
CA CYS A 98 5.55 -19.99 5.12
C CYS A 98 4.51 -21.11 5.31
N THR A 99 3.77 -21.07 6.41
CA THR A 99 2.69 -22.03 6.71
C THR A 99 1.30 -21.55 6.28
N GLY A 100 1.16 -20.26 5.93
CA GLY A 100 -0.13 -19.63 5.64
C GLY A 100 -0.97 -19.32 6.89
N CYS A 101 -0.34 -19.10 8.06
CA CYS A 101 -1.05 -18.79 9.30
C CYS A 101 -1.69 -17.40 9.31
N MET A 102 -1.07 -16.42 8.65
CA MET A 102 -1.42 -14.98 8.67
C MET A 102 -1.12 -14.27 10.00
N ASP A 103 -0.26 -14.83 10.85
CA ASP A 103 0.11 -14.19 12.12
C ASP A 103 0.86 -12.88 11.90
N CYS A 104 1.83 -12.85 10.97
CA CYS A 104 2.56 -11.63 10.60
C CYS A 104 1.63 -10.48 10.12
N VAL A 105 0.55 -10.82 9.41
CA VAL A 105 -0.48 -9.86 8.98
C VAL A 105 -1.24 -9.32 10.20
N THR A 106 -1.60 -10.20 11.13
CA THR A 106 -2.40 -9.86 12.31
C THR A 106 -1.59 -9.07 13.35
N GLN A 107 -0.30 -9.35 13.48
CA GLN A 107 0.60 -8.66 14.41
C GLN A 107 1.05 -7.30 13.88
N CYS A 108 0.91 -7.02 12.58
CA CYS A 108 1.32 -5.74 12.02
C CYS A 108 0.41 -4.61 12.56
N PRO A 109 0.93 -3.65 13.34
CA PRO A 109 0.10 -2.59 13.93
C PRO A 109 -0.36 -1.53 12.90
N ASP A 110 0.24 -1.52 11.71
CA ASP A 110 0.05 -0.49 10.68
C ASP A 110 -0.50 -1.04 9.36
N THR A 111 -0.86 -2.33 9.30
CA THR A 111 -1.36 -2.98 8.06
C THR A 111 -0.37 -2.92 6.89
N ALA A 112 0.93 -2.83 7.18
CA ALA A 112 1.99 -2.85 6.17
C ALA A 112 2.22 -4.24 5.53
N ILE A 113 1.62 -5.29 6.09
CA ILE A 113 1.79 -6.68 5.64
C ILE A 113 0.43 -7.23 5.24
N LEU A 114 0.29 -7.67 3.99
CA LEU A 114 -0.95 -8.19 3.43
C LEU A 114 -0.75 -9.61 2.92
N GLY A 115 -1.70 -10.49 3.22
CA GLY A 115 -1.74 -11.84 2.67
C GLY A 115 -2.60 -11.89 1.41
N LYS A 116 -2.09 -12.54 0.35
CA LYS A 116 -2.85 -12.77 -0.89
C LYS A 116 -2.90 -14.26 -1.21
N VAL A 117 -4.07 -14.72 -1.61
CA VAL A 117 -4.28 -16.06 -2.19
C VAL A 117 -4.81 -15.88 -3.62
N LEU A 118 -4.23 -16.61 -4.57
CA LEU A 118 -4.76 -16.76 -5.93
C LEU A 118 -4.91 -18.24 -6.24
N ALA A 119 -5.90 -18.60 -7.07
CA ALA A 119 -5.93 -19.93 -7.66
C ALA A 119 -4.65 -20.15 -8.49
N GLU A 120 -4.14 -21.39 -8.54
CA GLU A 120 -2.89 -21.67 -9.25
C GLU A 120 -2.98 -21.30 -10.74
N SER A 121 -4.09 -21.61 -11.41
CA SER A 121 -4.35 -21.22 -12.80
C SER A 121 -4.41 -19.71 -13.00
N ASP A 122 -5.05 -18.97 -12.08
CA ASP A 122 -5.10 -17.51 -12.11
C ASP A 122 -3.69 -16.92 -12.00
N LEU A 123 -2.87 -17.44 -11.07
CA LEU A 123 -1.49 -16.99 -10.90
C LEU A 123 -0.68 -17.25 -12.16
N THR A 124 -0.73 -18.47 -12.71
CA THR A 124 -0.02 -18.83 -13.95
C THR A 124 -0.42 -17.89 -15.09
N THR A 125 -1.71 -17.60 -15.24
CA THR A 125 -2.23 -16.67 -16.27
C THR A 125 -1.67 -15.26 -16.09
N GLN A 126 -1.47 -14.77 -14.86
CA GLN A 126 -0.84 -13.47 -14.64
C GLN A 126 0.68 -13.51 -14.89
N LEU A 127 1.36 -14.58 -14.47
CA LEU A 127 2.80 -14.74 -14.68
C LEU A 127 3.16 -14.82 -16.17
N GLU A 128 2.31 -15.44 -17.00
CA GLU A 128 2.50 -15.51 -18.46
C GLU A 128 2.50 -14.14 -19.14
N LYS A 129 1.91 -13.11 -18.52
CA LYS A 129 1.92 -11.73 -19.03
C LYS A 129 3.26 -11.02 -18.81
N ILE A 130 4.13 -11.55 -17.96
CA ILE A 130 5.46 -10.98 -17.70
C ILE A 130 6.40 -11.50 -18.78
N GLU A 131 6.80 -10.64 -19.73
CA GLU A 131 7.62 -11.04 -20.88
C GLU A 131 9.04 -11.46 -20.49
N ASP A 132 9.63 -10.75 -19.53
CA ASP A 132 10.96 -11.06 -19.01
C ASP A 132 10.93 -12.33 -18.15
N VAL A 133 11.86 -13.25 -18.45
CA VAL A 133 11.89 -14.57 -17.82
C VAL A 133 12.42 -14.49 -16.40
N ASP A 134 13.44 -13.67 -16.15
CA ASP A 134 14.07 -13.54 -14.85
C ASP A 134 13.08 -12.89 -13.86
N ASP A 135 12.35 -11.85 -14.30
CA ASP A 135 11.27 -11.24 -13.52
C ASP A 135 10.15 -12.24 -13.24
N ARG A 136 9.73 -13.02 -14.24
CA ARG A 136 8.67 -14.02 -14.08
C ARG A 136 9.06 -15.07 -13.03
N GLU A 137 10.28 -15.59 -13.09
CA GLU A 137 10.79 -16.55 -12.12
C GLU A 137 10.89 -15.95 -10.71
N MET A 138 11.39 -14.71 -10.61
CA MET A 138 11.44 -13.96 -9.35
C MET A 138 10.04 -13.81 -8.74
N PHE A 139 9.05 -13.37 -9.53
CA PHE A 139 7.68 -13.19 -9.06
C PHE A 139 7.04 -14.51 -8.67
N GLU A 140 7.23 -15.60 -9.45
CA GLU A 140 6.70 -16.91 -9.10
C GLU A 140 7.26 -17.42 -7.76
N ALA A 141 8.55 -17.19 -7.49
CA ALA A 141 9.21 -17.58 -6.25
C ALA A 141 8.62 -16.89 -5.00
N GLN A 142 7.91 -15.77 -5.15
CA GLN A 142 7.20 -15.09 -4.07
C GLN A 142 5.86 -15.75 -3.68
N TRP A 143 5.50 -16.90 -4.28
CA TRP A 143 4.24 -17.58 -4.01
C TRP A 143 4.42 -18.98 -3.45
N SER A 144 4.11 -19.15 -2.17
CA SER A 144 4.17 -20.42 -1.44
C SER A 144 3.01 -21.36 -1.75
N LYS A 145 3.29 -22.67 -1.67
CA LYS A 145 2.31 -23.76 -1.70
C LYS A 145 2.04 -24.25 -0.27
N THR A 146 1.32 -23.46 0.51
CA THR A 146 1.06 -23.78 1.93
C THR A 146 0.10 -24.96 2.08
N ARG A 147 0.21 -25.71 3.19
CA ARG A 147 -0.74 -26.79 3.53
C ARG A 147 -2.20 -26.31 3.58
N LYS A 148 -2.42 -25.11 4.11
CA LYS A 148 -3.75 -24.55 4.34
C LYS A 148 -4.44 -24.14 3.03
N TYR A 149 -3.73 -23.41 2.17
CA TYR A 149 -4.30 -22.83 0.96
C TYR A 149 -4.12 -23.71 -0.28
N TYR A 150 -3.07 -24.52 -0.34
CA TYR A 150 -2.77 -25.37 -1.51
C TYR A 150 -3.25 -26.81 -1.31
N ASP A 151 -2.65 -27.56 -0.36
CA ASP A 151 -2.95 -28.98 -0.17
C ASP A 151 -4.38 -29.24 0.32
N GLY A 152 -4.88 -28.36 1.20
CA GLY A 152 -6.21 -28.48 1.81
C GLY A 152 -7.35 -28.52 0.77
N PRO A 153 -7.43 -27.55 -0.15
CA PRO A 153 -8.36 -27.61 -1.29
C PRO A 153 -8.16 -28.80 -2.22
N GLN A 154 -6.92 -29.17 -2.56
CA GLN A 154 -6.63 -30.30 -3.45
C GLN A 154 -7.18 -31.63 -2.91
N LYS A 155 -7.04 -31.88 -1.60
CA LYS A 155 -7.64 -33.07 -0.95
C LYS A 155 -9.16 -33.14 -1.04
N LYS A 156 -9.82 -32.01 -1.31
CA LYS A 156 -11.28 -31.90 -1.49
C LYS A 156 -11.68 -31.88 -2.97
N GLY A 157 -10.76 -32.19 -3.89
CA GLY A 157 -10.99 -32.13 -5.33
C GLY A 157 -11.18 -30.71 -5.86
N LYS A 158 -10.70 -29.69 -5.14
CA LYS A 158 -10.70 -28.29 -5.58
C LYS A 158 -9.29 -27.88 -5.98
N GLU A 159 -9.18 -26.81 -6.75
CA GLU A 159 -7.90 -26.23 -7.10
C GLU A 159 -7.17 -25.66 -5.86
N GLY A 160 -5.85 -25.82 -5.83
CA GLY A 160 -4.99 -25.28 -4.78
C GLY A 160 -4.75 -23.78 -4.97
N GLY A 161 -4.75 -23.04 -3.85
CA GLY A 161 -4.40 -21.63 -3.83
C GLY A 161 -2.92 -21.41 -3.54
N ARG A 162 -2.25 -20.60 -4.36
CA ARG A 162 -0.90 -20.08 -4.12
C ARG A 162 -1.00 -18.89 -3.17
N PHE A 163 -0.13 -18.84 -2.16
CA PHE A 163 -0.17 -17.83 -1.10
C PHE A 163 1.08 -16.97 -1.07
N SER A 164 0.94 -15.66 -0.94
CA SER A 164 2.04 -14.72 -0.83
C SER A 164 1.81 -13.73 0.32
N ILE A 165 2.91 -13.25 0.89
CA ILE A 165 2.94 -12.13 1.83
C ILE A 165 3.54 -10.93 1.08
N LEU A 166 2.79 -9.84 1.06
CA LEU A 166 3.19 -8.56 0.47
C LEU A 166 3.51 -7.59 1.59
N ILE A 167 4.68 -6.96 1.53
CA ILE A 167 5.15 -6.00 2.53
C ILE A 167 5.28 -4.65 1.84
N ASP A 168 4.52 -3.66 2.32
CA ASP A 168 4.60 -2.30 1.83
C ASP A 168 5.68 -1.52 2.61
N PRO A 169 6.82 -1.19 1.97
CA PRO A 169 7.91 -0.48 2.64
C PRO A 169 7.54 0.96 3.03
N SER A 170 6.57 1.57 2.37
CA SER A 170 6.08 2.91 2.71
C SER A 170 5.22 2.91 3.97
N LYS A 171 4.66 1.75 4.38
CA LYS A 171 3.77 1.65 5.55
C LYS A 171 4.42 0.92 6.73
N CYS A 172 5.52 0.21 6.50
CA CYS A 172 6.22 -0.49 7.57
C CYS A 172 6.95 0.52 8.46
N LYS A 173 6.83 0.35 9.79
CA LYS A 173 7.61 1.14 10.77
C LYS A 173 8.85 0.43 11.31
N GLY A 174 9.15 -0.79 10.83
CA GLY A 174 10.28 -1.57 11.33
C GLY A 174 10.14 -2.03 12.79
N CYS A 175 8.91 -2.17 13.31
CA CYS A 175 8.67 -2.56 14.72
C CYS A 175 9.00 -4.03 15.05
N ALA A 176 9.21 -4.87 14.03
CA ALA A 176 9.56 -6.28 14.14
C ALA A 176 8.55 -7.22 14.84
N GLU A 177 7.39 -6.77 15.30
CA GLU A 177 6.36 -7.60 15.96
C GLU A 177 5.96 -8.86 15.17
N CYS A 178 6.00 -8.76 13.83
CA CYS A 178 5.64 -9.85 12.90
C CYS A 178 6.71 -10.95 12.72
N VAL A 179 7.92 -10.75 13.26
CA VAL A 179 9.07 -11.68 13.15
C VAL A 179 9.66 -12.06 14.51
N THR A 180 8.86 -11.92 15.58
CA THR A 180 9.23 -12.26 16.96
C THR A 180 9.15 -13.74 17.29
#